data_AF-A0A1I3T3L1-F1
#
_entry.id   AF-A0A1I3T3L1-F1
#
_cell.length_a   1.000
_cell.length_b   1.000
_cell.length_c   1.000
_cell.angle_alpha   90.00
_cell.angle_beta   90.00
_cell.angle_gamma   90.00
#
_symmetry.space_group_name_H-M   'P 1'
#
loop_
_entity.id
_entity.type
_entity.pdbx_description
1 polymer ?
#
loop_
_entity_poly.entity_id
_entity_poly.type
_entity_poly.pdbx_seq_one_letter_code
_entity_poly.pdbx_strand_id
1 'polypeptide(L)'
;MSEELIKRYQETGESEQLVTEYHAFIMKYYKMITQGLIDFENYDTRKFISCFIKDSETRKALIRGKYQTKAAHGAAHYVVGYLRRTFRDYDTYKPWEKHYPFDEIYRELAIIFLTCAKNYTDQGKSFKRYLYHSYRYYLKDLINSKIFDASSKKSGYVDIFAADTIAPIDEAGALKYEDNPFAITMDEDTDLEHNILWMNGIHCNELFQDLNYTERLILVKAFLDQKSDKEIAQLTGLHHRSVYRIKKRLVDYYKELWAKGAIKWIR
;
A
#
# COMPACT_ATOMS: atom_id res chain seq x y z
N MET A 1 -10.16 -7.58 31.32
CA MET A 1 -9.49 -8.59 30.48
C MET A 1 -8.95 -7.97 29.19
N SER A 2 -9.67 -7.93 28.06
CA SER A 2 -9.03 -7.46 26.79
C SER A 2 -8.57 -5.99 26.81
N GLU A 3 -9.32 -5.08 27.46
CA GLU A 3 -8.95 -3.66 27.52
C GLU A 3 -7.76 -3.38 28.43
N GLU A 4 -7.59 -4.18 29.47
CA GLU A 4 -6.44 -4.11 30.38
C GLU A 4 -5.17 -4.63 29.70
N LEU A 5 -5.28 -5.69 28.90
CA LEU A 5 -4.18 -6.22 28.09
C LEU A 5 -3.74 -5.23 27.00
N ILE A 6 -4.66 -4.44 26.44
CA ILE A 6 -4.31 -3.39 25.47
C ILE A 6 -3.57 -2.25 26.15
N LYS A 7 -4.05 -1.77 27.31
CA LYS A 7 -3.35 -0.74 28.08
C LYS A 7 -1.95 -1.20 28.47
N ARG A 8 -1.82 -2.42 28.98
CA ARG A 8 -0.53 -3.04 29.28
C ARG A 8 0.37 -3.09 28.05
N TYR A 9 -0.14 -3.52 26.89
CA TYR A 9 0.63 -3.54 25.65
C TYR A 9 1.07 -2.13 25.22
N GLN A 10 0.20 -1.11 25.35
CA GLN A 10 0.52 0.27 25.02
C GLN A 10 1.61 0.87 25.93
N GLU A 11 1.63 0.48 27.22
CA GLU A 11 2.59 0.97 28.22
C GLU A 11 3.93 0.22 28.19
N THR A 12 3.91 -1.11 28.01
CA THR A 12 5.07 -1.97 28.19
C THR A 12 5.63 -2.56 26.88
N GLY A 13 4.82 -2.58 25.81
CA GLY A 13 5.13 -3.28 24.57
C GLY A 13 4.93 -4.81 24.63
N GLU A 14 4.55 -5.37 25.78
CA GLU A 14 4.31 -6.81 25.95
C GLU A 14 3.07 -7.25 25.17
N SER A 15 3.26 -8.07 24.14
CA SER A 15 2.21 -8.44 23.18
C SER A 15 1.77 -9.91 23.24
N GLU A 16 2.51 -10.78 23.92
CA GLU A 16 2.32 -12.23 23.86
C GLU A 16 0.94 -12.69 24.31
N GLN A 17 0.48 -12.19 25.47
CA GLN A 17 -0.84 -12.51 26.02
C GLN A 17 -1.97 -11.97 25.13
N LEU A 18 -1.79 -10.78 24.56
CA LEU A 18 -2.77 -10.13 23.70
C LEU A 18 -2.91 -10.85 22.35
N VAL A 19 -1.79 -11.24 21.74
CA VAL A 19 -1.80 -12.03 20.50
C VAL A 19 -2.42 -13.41 20.74
N THR A 20 -2.16 -14.02 21.89
CA THR A 20 -2.76 -15.31 22.26
C THR A 20 -4.29 -15.21 22.40
N GLU A 21 -4.80 -14.17 23.07
CA GLU A 21 -6.26 -13.96 23.20
C GLU A 21 -6.94 -13.77 21.84
N TYR A 22 -6.28 -13.08 20.90
CA TYR A 22 -6.81 -12.79 19.57
C TYR A 22 -6.33 -13.77 18.48
N HIS A 23 -5.71 -14.89 18.86
CA HIS A 23 -5.18 -15.87 17.93
C HIS A 23 -6.23 -16.36 16.91
N ALA A 24 -7.45 -16.68 17.39
CA ALA A 24 -8.54 -17.13 16.52
C ALA A 24 -8.94 -16.08 15.47
N PHE A 25 -8.87 -14.79 15.82
CA PHE A 25 -9.16 -13.70 14.89
C PHE A 25 -8.08 -13.61 13.79
N ILE A 26 -6.81 -13.69 14.18
CA ILE A 26 -5.67 -13.66 13.24
C ILE A 26 -5.72 -14.89 12.32
N MET A 27 -5.97 -16.07 12.90
CA MET A 27 -6.05 -17.34 12.17
C MET A 27 -7.12 -17.38 11.09
N LYS A 28 -8.22 -16.64 11.27
CA LYS A 28 -9.26 -16.49 10.24
C LYS A 28 -8.68 -15.89 8.95
N TYR A 29 -7.94 -14.79 9.07
CA TYR A 29 -7.30 -14.14 7.93
C TYR A 29 -6.15 -14.96 7.37
N TYR A 30 -5.36 -15.57 8.26
CA TYR A 30 -4.29 -16.48 7.88
C TYR A 30 -4.78 -17.63 7.01
N LYS A 31 -5.81 -18.39 7.44
CA LYS A 31 -6.36 -19.51 6.67
C LYS A 31 -6.93 -19.07 5.33
N MET A 32 -7.56 -17.90 5.27
CA MET A 32 -8.03 -17.33 4.01
C MET A 32 -6.88 -17.03 3.05
N ILE A 33 -5.76 -16.47 3.54
CA ILE A 33 -4.60 -16.11 2.74
C ILE A 33 -3.74 -17.33 2.37
N THR A 34 -3.63 -18.36 3.21
CA THR A 34 -2.78 -19.52 2.92
C THR A 34 -3.54 -20.64 2.20
N GLN A 35 -4.69 -21.03 2.77
CA GLN A 35 -5.48 -22.16 2.30
C GLN A 35 -6.55 -21.76 1.27
N GLY A 36 -6.84 -20.46 1.14
CA GLY A 36 -7.88 -19.96 0.23
C GLY A 36 -9.30 -20.21 0.72
N LEU A 37 -9.49 -20.52 2.00
CA LEU A 37 -10.79 -20.80 2.59
C LEU A 37 -11.58 -19.52 2.83
N ILE A 38 -12.80 -19.45 2.29
CA ILE A 38 -13.71 -18.32 2.48
C ILE A 38 -14.89 -18.77 3.33
N ASP A 39 -15.02 -18.14 4.51
CA ASP A 39 -16.24 -18.25 5.31
C ASP A 39 -17.24 -17.17 4.83
N PHE A 40 -18.20 -17.61 4.02
CA PHE A 40 -19.28 -16.76 3.50
C PHE A 40 -20.38 -16.49 4.53
N GLU A 41 -20.41 -17.15 5.69
CA GLU A 41 -21.36 -16.84 6.77
C GLU A 41 -20.84 -15.70 7.63
N ASN A 42 -19.51 -15.57 7.73
CA ASN A 42 -18.85 -14.50 8.47
C ASN A 42 -18.94 -13.13 7.79
N TYR A 43 -19.68 -12.20 8.40
CA TYR A 43 -19.83 -10.84 7.88
C TYR A 43 -18.50 -10.10 7.67
N ASP A 44 -17.54 -10.28 8.58
CA ASP A 44 -16.25 -9.59 8.53
C ASP A 44 -15.40 -10.06 7.34
N THR A 45 -15.34 -11.38 7.10
CA THR A 45 -14.67 -11.96 5.93
C THR A 45 -15.28 -11.42 4.64
N ARG A 46 -16.62 -11.41 4.52
CA ARG A 46 -17.30 -10.85 3.35
C ARG A 46 -17.00 -9.37 3.16
N LYS A 47 -17.03 -8.59 4.25
CA LYS A 47 -16.77 -7.15 4.21
C LYS A 47 -15.33 -6.86 3.79
N PHE A 48 -14.36 -7.61 4.30
CA PHE A 48 -12.97 -7.51 3.89
C PHE A 48 -12.78 -7.82 2.40
N ILE A 49 -13.28 -8.96 1.90
CA ILE A 49 -13.19 -9.33 0.48
C ILE A 49 -13.84 -8.25 -0.40
N SER A 50 -14.96 -7.70 0.05
CA SER A 50 -15.67 -6.64 -0.67
C SER A 50 -14.87 -5.35 -0.85
N CYS A 51 -13.83 -5.12 -0.03
CA CYS A 51 -12.94 -3.96 -0.17
C CYS A 51 -12.06 -4.00 -1.44
N PHE A 52 -11.99 -5.16 -2.11
CA PHE A 52 -11.27 -5.38 -3.36
C PHE A 52 -12.19 -5.48 -4.59
N ILE A 53 -13.51 -5.42 -4.39
CA ILE A 53 -14.51 -5.52 -5.48
C ILE A 53 -14.98 -4.12 -5.86
N LYS A 54 -14.74 -3.71 -7.11
CA LYS A 54 -15.21 -2.42 -7.65
C LYS A 54 -16.72 -2.40 -7.86
N ASP A 55 -17.24 -3.41 -8.55
CA ASP A 55 -18.66 -3.48 -8.90
C ASP A 55 -19.55 -3.39 -7.65
N SER A 56 -20.40 -2.37 -7.65
CA SER A 56 -21.19 -2.01 -6.48
C SER A 56 -22.26 -3.05 -6.19
N GLU A 57 -22.84 -3.65 -7.23
CA GLU A 57 -23.90 -4.64 -7.08
C GLU A 57 -23.35 -5.98 -6.58
N THR A 58 -22.22 -6.44 -7.13
CA THR A 58 -21.50 -7.63 -6.63
C THR A 58 -21.03 -7.44 -5.19
N ARG A 59 -20.51 -6.26 -4.84
CA ARG A 59 -20.14 -5.91 -3.46
C ARG A 59 -21.33 -5.97 -2.51
N LYS A 60 -22.48 -5.37 -2.88
CA LYS A 60 -23.71 -5.41 -2.07
C LYS A 60 -24.23 -6.84 -1.92
N ALA A 61 -24.24 -7.61 -3.02
CA ALA A 61 -24.68 -9.00 -3.03
C ALA A 61 -23.82 -9.88 -2.10
N LEU A 62 -22.49 -9.68 -2.10
CA LEU A 62 -21.59 -10.36 -1.20
C LEU A 62 -21.90 -10.03 0.27
N ILE A 63 -22.00 -8.75 0.62
CA ILE A 63 -22.19 -8.31 2.02
C ILE A 63 -23.53 -8.83 2.60
N ARG A 64 -24.60 -8.87 1.80
CA ARG A 64 -25.96 -9.29 2.21
C ARG A 64 -26.06 -10.74 2.69
N GLY A 65 -25.07 -11.60 2.39
CA GLY A 65 -24.94 -12.94 2.99
C GLY A 65 -25.91 -13.98 2.40
N LYS A 66 -27.19 -13.94 2.76
CA LYS A 66 -28.16 -15.05 2.54
C LYS A 66 -28.46 -15.36 1.06
N TYR A 67 -28.21 -14.42 0.15
CA TYR A 67 -28.51 -14.54 -1.29
C TYR A 67 -27.34 -14.05 -2.14
N GLN A 68 -26.18 -14.68 -1.97
CA GLN A 68 -25.02 -14.40 -2.79
C GLN A 68 -25.22 -14.95 -4.21
N THR A 69 -25.00 -14.09 -5.20
CA THR A 69 -25.03 -14.49 -6.60
C THR A 69 -23.82 -15.37 -6.93
N LYS A 70 -23.90 -16.14 -8.03
CA LYS A 70 -22.73 -16.87 -8.57
C LYS A 70 -21.58 -15.91 -8.90
N ALA A 71 -21.90 -14.71 -9.40
CA ALA A 71 -20.93 -13.65 -9.66
C ALA A 71 -20.21 -13.19 -8.39
N ALA A 72 -20.92 -13.02 -7.27
CA ALA A 72 -20.32 -12.66 -5.98
C ALA A 72 -19.37 -13.73 -5.45
N HIS A 73 -19.71 -15.02 -5.61
CA HIS A 73 -18.81 -16.12 -5.25
C HIS A 73 -17.56 -16.15 -6.14
N GLY A 74 -17.73 -16.02 -7.46
CA GLY A 74 -16.61 -15.97 -8.40
C GLY A 74 -15.66 -14.82 -8.10
N ALA A 75 -16.19 -13.61 -7.87
CA ALA A 75 -15.39 -12.45 -7.47
C ALA A 75 -14.67 -12.67 -6.14
N ALA A 76 -15.30 -13.29 -5.15
CA ALA A 76 -14.67 -13.58 -3.86
C ALA A 76 -13.51 -14.58 -3.99
N HIS A 77 -13.70 -15.68 -4.72
CA HIS A 77 -12.62 -16.64 -4.99
C HIS A 77 -11.49 -16.02 -5.82
N TYR A 78 -11.81 -15.15 -6.77
CA TYR A 78 -10.81 -14.41 -7.52
C TYR A 78 -9.96 -13.51 -6.60
N VAL A 79 -10.61 -12.72 -5.74
CA VAL A 79 -9.92 -11.87 -4.75
C VAL A 79 -9.04 -12.71 -3.84
N VAL A 80 -9.51 -13.84 -3.31
CA VAL A 80 -8.68 -14.69 -2.45
C VAL A 80 -7.52 -15.33 -3.21
N GLY A 81 -7.73 -15.79 -4.44
CA GLY A 81 -6.65 -16.26 -5.31
C GLY A 81 -5.62 -15.17 -5.61
N TYR A 82 -6.05 -13.91 -5.67
CA TYR A 82 -5.18 -12.76 -5.76
C TYR A 82 -4.37 -12.53 -4.47
N LEU A 83 -5.02 -12.53 -3.30
CA LEU A 83 -4.33 -12.42 -2.01
C LEU A 83 -3.25 -13.49 -1.85
N ARG A 84 -3.55 -14.74 -2.19
CA ARG A 84 -2.58 -15.85 -2.18
C ARG A 84 -1.34 -15.56 -3.02
N ARG A 85 -1.50 -14.91 -4.18
CA ARG A 85 -0.38 -14.54 -5.06
C ARG A 85 0.49 -13.45 -4.44
N THR A 86 -0.11 -12.47 -3.76
CA THR A 86 0.64 -11.40 -3.07
C THR A 86 1.59 -11.95 -2.01
N PHE A 87 1.24 -13.06 -1.37
CA PHE A 87 2.07 -13.69 -0.34
C PHE A 87 2.88 -14.90 -0.85
N ARG A 88 2.98 -15.09 -2.18
CA ARG A 88 3.67 -16.24 -2.77
C ARG A 88 5.16 -16.30 -2.41
N ASP A 89 5.81 -15.15 -2.21
CA ASP A 89 7.24 -15.11 -1.87
C ASP A 89 7.53 -15.69 -0.48
N TYR A 90 6.53 -15.73 0.40
CA TYR A 90 6.62 -16.37 1.72
C TYR A 90 6.57 -17.92 1.66
N ASP A 91 6.12 -18.48 0.53
CA ASP A 91 6.10 -19.93 0.27
C ASP A 91 7.44 -20.46 -0.29
N THR A 92 8.53 -19.68 -0.24
CA THR A 92 9.87 -20.18 -0.59
C THR A 92 10.39 -21.15 0.49
N TYR A 93 9.86 -22.36 0.45
CA TYR A 93 10.39 -23.54 1.12
C TYR A 93 11.90 -23.63 0.87
N LYS A 94 12.68 -23.48 1.95
CA LYS A 94 14.11 -23.79 1.98
C LYS A 94 14.29 -25.17 2.63
N PRO A 95 14.53 -26.24 1.85
CA PRO A 95 14.58 -27.61 2.36
C PRO A 95 15.60 -27.86 3.48
N TRP A 96 16.60 -26.98 3.63
CA TRP A 96 17.70 -27.13 4.59
C TRP A 96 17.49 -26.40 5.93
N GLU A 97 16.44 -25.58 6.08
CA GLU A 97 16.15 -24.90 7.36
C GLU A 97 15.32 -25.81 8.27
N LYS A 98 16.01 -26.47 9.21
CA LYS A 98 15.44 -27.44 10.18
C LYS A 98 14.52 -26.81 11.25
N HIS A 99 14.21 -25.52 11.16
CA HIS A 99 13.41 -24.81 12.14
C HIS A 99 12.17 -24.23 11.46
N TYR A 100 11.04 -24.87 11.75
CA TYR A 100 9.70 -24.43 11.39
C TYR A 100 9.04 -23.61 12.55
N PRO A 101 9.45 -22.34 12.82
CA PRO A 101 8.60 -21.42 13.60
C PRO A 101 8.39 -20.02 12.99
N PHE A 102 8.68 -19.80 11.70
CA PHE A 102 8.58 -18.48 11.05
C PHE A 102 7.46 -18.44 10.02
N ASP A 103 6.21 -18.53 10.47
CA ASP A 103 5.10 -18.17 9.61
C ASP A 103 5.07 -16.64 9.43
N GLU A 104 5.78 -16.16 8.41
CA GLU A 104 5.91 -14.73 8.12
C GLU A 104 4.55 -14.09 7.83
N ILE A 105 3.63 -14.81 7.18
CA ILE A 105 2.25 -14.36 6.95
C ILE A 105 1.55 -14.14 8.29
N TYR A 106 1.60 -15.11 9.21
CA TYR A 106 1.02 -14.96 10.54
C TYR A 106 1.61 -13.77 11.29
N ARG A 107 2.93 -13.57 11.21
CA ARG A 107 3.61 -12.46 11.89
C ARG A 107 3.19 -11.11 11.34
N GLU A 108 3.06 -10.98 10.03
CA GLU A 108 2.57 -9.73 9.42
C GLU A 108 1.13 -9.42 9.82
N LEU A 109 0.27 -10.44 9.84
CA LEU A 109 -1.10 -10.30 10.35
C LEU A 109 -1.10 -9.89 11.83
N ALA A 110 -0.22 -10.49 12.65
CA ALA A 110 -0.04 -10.10 14.05
C ALA A 110 0.46 -8.66 14.20
N ILE A 111 1.38 -8.19 13.34
CA ILE A 111 1.86 -6.80 13.34
C ILE A 111 0.72 -5.82 13.03
N ILE A 112 -0.15 -6.13 12.06
CA ILE A 112 -1.33 -5.30 11.77
C ILE A 112 -2.26 -5.24 12.98
N PHE A 113 -2.49 -6.39 13.63
CA PHE A 113 -3.31 -6.47 14.83
C PHE A 113 -2.72 -5.62 15.96
N LEU A 114 -1.42 -5.72 16.19
CA LEU A 114 -0.69 -4.94 17.20
C LEU A 114 -0.65 -3.45 16.86
N THR A 115 -0.67 -3.08 15.58
CA THR A 115 -0.79 -1.69 15.13
C THR A 115 -2.18 -1.14 15.47
N CYS A 116 -3.24 -1.94 15.26
CA CYS A 116 -4.59 -1.59 15.71
C CYS A 116 -4.64 -1.44 17.24
N ALA A 117 -4.03 -2.35 17.99
CA ALA A 117 -3.96 -2.26 19.46
C ALA A 117 -3.22 -0.99 19.93
N LYS A 118 -2.12 -0.63 19.25
CA LYS A 118 -1.34 0.57 19.58
C LYS A 118 -2.11 1.86 19.30
N ASN A 119 -2.86 1.91 18.19
CA ASN A 119 -3.61 3.09 17.76
C ASN A 119 -5.00 3.22 18.40
N TYR A 120 -5.42 2.22 19.19
CA TYR A 120 -6.71 2.24 19.85
C TYR A 120 -6.72 3.28 20.98
N THR A 121 -7.64 4.23 20.87
CA THR A 121 -7.99 5.15 21.95
C THR A 121 -9.38 4.84 22.47
N ASP A 122 -9.59 5.02 23.77
CA ASP A 122 -10.91 4.81 24.36
C ASP A 122 -11.88 5.89 23.85
N GLN A 123 -12.77 5.47 22.96
CA GLN A 123 -13.80 6.31 22.34
C GLN A 123 -15.21 5.86 22.78
N GLY A 124 -15.32 5.19 23.94
CA GLY A 124 -16.59 4.62 24.42
C GLY A 124 -17.09 3.42 23.61
N LYS A 125 -16.21 2.80 22.82
CA LYS A 125 -16.47 1.55 22.07
C LYS A 125 -15.39 0.54 22.40
N SER A 126 -15.78 -0.71 22.64
CA SER A 126 -14.82 -1.78 22.94
C SER A 126 -13.80 -1.98 21.83
N PHE A 127 -12.58 -2.35 22.19
CA PHE A 127 -11.52 -2.63 21.23
C PHE A 127 -11.92 -3.67 20.19
N LYS A 128 -12.68 -4.70 20.57
CA LYS A 128 -13.19 -5.71 19.62
C LYS A 128 -13.95 -5.02 18.48
N ARG A 129 -14.85 -4.09 18.79
CA ARG A 129 -15.63 -3.35 17.78
C ARG A 129 -14.75 -2.47 16.90
N TYR A 130 -13.75 -1.81 17.49
CA TYR A 130 -12.76 -1.03 16.74
C TYR A 130 -11.95 -1.94 15.79
N LEU A 131 -11.41 -3.04 16.30
CA LEU A 131 -10.62 -4.01 15.55
C LEU A 131 -11.39 -4.55 14.34
N TYR A 132 -12.64 -4.97 14.55
CA TYR A 132 -13.52 -5.42 13.46
C TYR A 132 -13.73 -4.36 12.38
N HIS A 133 -13.66 -3.07 12.71
CA HIS A 133 -13.81 -2.02 11.72
C HIS A 133 -12.51 -1.69 11.01
N SER A 134 -11.43 -1.53 11.78
CA SER A 134 -10.17 -0.93 11.32
C SER A 134 -9.23 -1.95 10.68
N TYR A 135 -9.16 -3.17 11.23
CA TYR A 135 -8.15 -4.17 10.85
C TYR A 135 -8.17 -4.49 9.35
N ARG A 136 -9.36 -4.64 8.77
CA ARG A 136 -9.53 -4.92 7.33
C ARG A 136 -8.92 -3.86 6.41
N TYR A 137 -8.89 -2.59 6.83
CA TYR A 137 -8.33 -1.50 6.05
C TYR A 137 -6.81 -1.49 6.17
N TYR A 138 -6.26 -1.63 7.37
CA TYR A 138 -4.82 -1.80 7.55
C TYR A 138 -4.27 -3.01 6.80
N LEU A 139 -5.00 -4.14 6.80
CA LEU A 139 -4.62 -5.31 6.02
C LEU A 139 -4.68 -5.04 4.52
N LYS A 140 -5.72 -4.35 4.04
CA LYS A 140 -5.80 -3.94 2.63
C LYS A 140 -4.62 -3.05 2.24
N ASP A 141 -4.23 -2.10 3.09
CA ASP A 141 -3.13 -1.19 2.82
C ASP A 141 -1.79 -1.92 2.75
N LEU A 142 -1.56 -2.90 3.64
CA LEU A 142 -0.38 -3.79 3.55
C LEU A 142 -0.38 -4.61 2.24
N ILE A 143 -1.52 -5.17 1.86
CA ILE A 143 -1.63 -5.93 0.61
C ILE A 143 -1.29 -5.03 -0.58
N ASN A 144 -1.88 -3.83 -0.61
CA ASN A 144 -1.59 -2.81 -1.61
C ASN A 144 -0.11 -2.46 -1.66
N SER A 145 0.55 -2.22 -0.52
CA SER A 145 1.98 -1.87 -0.48
C SER A 145 2.86 -2.97 -1.07
N LYS A 146 2.56 -4.24 -0.76
CA LYS A 146 3.32 -5.39 -1.30
C LYS A 146 3.18 -5.55 -2.80
N ILE A 147 2.04 -5.18 -3.37
CA ILE A 147 1.82 -5.21 -4.82
C ILE A 147 2.75 -4.23 -5.52
N PHE A 148 2.91 -3.04 -4.94
CA PHE A 148 3.83 -2.03 -5.47
C PHE A 148 5.29 -2.45 -5.30
N ASP A 149 5.65 -3.06 -4.17
CA ASP A 149 7.02 -3.56 -3.94
C ASP A 149 7.38 -4.74 -4.87
N ALA A 150 6.47 -5.68 -5.11
CA ALA A 150 6.67 -6.81 -6.02
C ALA A 150 6.79 -6.39 -7.50
N SER A 151 6.14 -5.29 -7.90
CA SER A 151 6.23 -4.73 -9.25
C SER A 151 7.64 -4.21 -9.60
N SER A 152 8.50 -3.98 -8.60
CA SER A 152 9.92 -3.62 -8.81
C SER A 152 10.80 -4.78 -9.30
N LYS A 153 10.32 -6.04 -9.18
CA LYS A 153 11.06 -7.25 -9.60
C LYS A 153 10.25 -8.07 -10.61
N LYS A 154 10.30 -7.68 -11.88
CA LYS A 154 9.94 -8.52 -13.06
C LYS A 154 8.73 -9.47 -12.89
N SER A 155 7.63 -9.00 -12.30
CA SER A 155 6.35 -9.69 -12.37
C SER A 155 5.31 -8.70 -12.86
N GLY A 156 4.75 -8.96 -14.04
CA GLY A 156 3.85 -8.06 -14.72
C GLY A 156 2.71 -7.57 -13.82
N TYR A 157 2.37 -6.29 -13.98
CA TYR A 157 1.18 -5.69 -13.42
C TYR A 157 -0.05 -6.48 -13.93
N VAL A 158 -0.77 -7.13 -13.04
CA VAL A 158 -2.07 -7.72 -13.34
C VAL A 158 -3.12 -6.71 -12.90
N ASP A 159 -3.62 -5.94 -13.86
CA ASP A 159 -4.77 -5.10 -13.62
C ASP A 159 -5.98 -5.98 -13.30
N ILE A 160 -6.56 -5.81 -12.10
CA ILE A 160 -7.79 -6.48 -11.69
C ILE A 160 -9.00 -6.02 -12.55
N PHE A 161 -8.82 -4.99 -13.38
CA PHE A 161 -9.89 -4.28 -14.07
C PHE A 161 -9.95 -4.48 -15.59
N ALA A 162 -9.02 -5.25 -16.19
CA ALA A 162 -9.05 -5.57 -17.61
C ALA A 162 -8.78 -7.07 -17.82
N ALA A 163 -9.85 -7.87 -17.90
CA ALA A 163 -9.75 -9.33 -17.88
C ALA A 163 -9.36 -9.98 -19.22
N ASP A 164 -9.32 -9.25 -20.35
CA ASP A 164 -9.12 -9.88 -21.67
C ASP A 164 -7.99 -9.28 -22.52
N THR A 165 -7.17 -8.37 -21.98
CA THR A 165 -6.06 -7.76 -22.73
C THR A 165 -4.79 -7.70 -21.89
N ILE A 166 -3.82 -8.55 -22.23
CA ILE A 166 -2.44 -8.38 -21.79
C ILE A 166 -1.86 -7.24 -22.63
N ALA A 167 -2.06 -5.99 -22.18
CA ALA A 167 -1.50 -4.81 -22.83
C ALA A 167 -0.16 -4.43 -22.17
N PRO A 168 0.85 -3.99 -22.95
CA PRO A 168 2.03 -3.32 -22.42
C PRO A 168 1.63 -2.08 -21.59
N ILE A 169 2.43 -1.77 -20.55
CA ILE A 169 2.17 -0.67 -19.59
C ILE A 169 1.93 0.67 -20.29
N ASP A 170 2.58 0.89 -21.43
CA ASP A 170 2.48 2.12 -22.21
C ASP A 170 1.09 2.32 -22.86
N GLU A 171 0.35 1.24 -23.15
CA GLU A 171 -1.00 1.30 -23.73
C GLU A 171 -2.10 1.44 -22.65
N ALA A 172 -1.89 0.88 -21.46
CA ALA A 172 -2.84 0.99 -20.35
C ALA A 172 -2.93 2.43 -19.79
N GLY A 173 -1.86 3.21 -19.92
CA GLY A 173 -1.83 4.63 -19.59
C GLY A 173 -2.70 5.48 -20.52
N ALA A 174 -2.76 5.15 -21.81
CA ALA A 174 -3.53 5.88 -22.82
C ALA A 174 -5.06 5.65 -22.69
N LEU A 175 -5.49 4.42 -22.38
CA LEU A 175 -6.90 4.03 -22.23
C LEU A 175 -7.61 4.71 -21.05
N LYS A 176 -6.88 5.32 -20.12
CA LYS A 176 -7.46 6.00 -18.95
C LYS A 176 -8.04 7.39 -19.27
N TYR A 177 -7.75 7.91 -20.47
CA TYR A 177 -8.08 9.28 -20.87
C TYR A 177 -9.09 9.39 -22.03
N GLU A 178 -9.57 8.28 -22.59
CA GLU A 178 -10.68 8.31 -23.54
C GLU A 178 -12.01 8.05 -22.81
N ASP A 179 -12.95 8.99 -23.03
CA ASP A 179 -14.36 8.95 -22.66
C ASP A 179 -14.77 9.17 -21.20
N ASN A 180 -14.40 10.32 -20.63
CA ASN A 180 -15.27 10.93 -19.61
C ASN A 180 -15.40 12.46 -19.78
N PRO A 181 -16.40 12.95 -20.55
CA PRO A 181 -16.63 14.38 -20.78
C PRO A 181 -17.08 15.17 -19.54
N PHE A 182 -17.18 14.53 -18.36
CA PHE A 182 -17.49 15.18 -17.08
C PHE A 182 -16.35 15.09 -16.06
N ALA A 183 -15.17 14.59 -16.43
CA ALA A 183 -13.97 14.75 -15.62
C ALA A 183 -13.46 16.19 -15.73
N ILE A 184 -14.11 17.12 -15.03
CA ILE A 184 -13.49 18.40 -14.70
C ILE A 184 -12.34 18.06 -13.75
N THR A 185 -11.14 17.92 -14.31
CA THR A 185 -9.89 17.87 -13.55
C THR A 185 -9.74 19.21 -12.85
N MET A 186 -9.85 19.23 -11.52
CA MET A 186 -9.05 20.20 -10.76
C MET A 186 -7.58 19.87 -11.04
N ASP A 187 -6.75 20.87 -11.29
CA ASP A 187 -5.33 20.77 -11.62
C ASP A 187 -4.55 19.88 -10.62
N GLU A 188 -4.52 18.57 -10.83
CA GLU A 188 -3.67 17.61 -10.09
C GLU A 188 -2.17 17.75 -10.47
N ASP A 189 -1.84 18.58 -11.47
CA ASP A 189 -0.47 18.87 -11.89
C ASP A 189 0.24 19.91 -11.00
N THR A 190 -0.46 20.54 -10.05
CA THR A 190 0.15 21.55 -9.16
C THR A 190 0.67 21.01 -7.84
N ASP A 191 0.34 19.78 -7.45
CA ASP A 191 0.76 19.17 -6.18
C ASP A 191 1.79 18.06 -6.38
N LEU A 192 3.01 18.46 -6.76
CA LEU A 192 4.13 17.54 -6.99
C LEU A 192 4.57 16.79 -5.71
N GLU A 193 4.24 17.31 -4.52
CA GLU A 193 4.53 16.66 -3.24
C GLU A 193 3.70 15.38 -3.06
N HIS A 194 2.42 15.43 -3.42
CA HIS A 194 1.51 14.30 -3.28
C HIS A 194 1.38 13.47 -4.56
N ASN A 195 1.96 13.94 -5.67
CA ASN A 195 2.03 13.20 -6.91
C ASN A 195 3.11 12.10 -6.84
N ILE A 196 2.69 10.94 -6.31
CA ILE A 196 3.49 9.72 -6.22
C ILE A 196 4.05 9.31 -7.59
N LEU A 197 3.36 9.62 -8.68
CA LEU A 197 3.78 9.27 -10.02
C LEU A 197 4.96 10.14 -10.50
N TRP A 198 4.97 11.43 -10.16
CA TRP A 198 6.10 12.32 -10.43
C TRP A 198 7.33 11.97 -9.58
N MET A 199 7.11 11.69 -8.28
CA MET A 199 8.17 11.33 -7.34
C MET A 199 8.90 10.05 -7.75
N ASN A 200 8.18 9.10 -8.36
CA ASN A 200 8.75 7.86 -8.90
C ASN A 200 9.28 8.01 -10.33
N GLY A 201 9.13 9.16 -10.97
CA GLY A 201 9.64 9.42 -12.32
C GLY A 201 8.81 8.83 -13.44
N ILE A 202 7.56 8.46 -13.16
CA ILE A 202 6.62 7.89 -14.15
C ILE A 202 5.97 9.03 -14.96
N HIS A 203 5.57 10.10 -14.27
CA HIS A 203 4.99 11.30 -14.87
C HIS A 203 5.91 12.51 -14.68
N CYS A 204 7.20 12.36 -15.01
CA CYS A 204 8.14 13.47 -15.00
C CYS A 204 8.61 13.81 -16.40
N ASN A 205 8.82 15.10 -16.67
CA ASN A 205 9.47 15.57 -17.90
C ASN A 205 10.86 14.91 -18.04
N GLU A 206 11.33 14.68 -19.28
CA GLU A 206 12.65 14.11 -19.60
C GLU A 206 13.78 14.73 -18.76
N LEU A 207 13.68 16.02 -18.44
CA LEU A 207 14.63 16.75 -17.59
C LEU A 207 14.84 16.14 -16.19
N PHE A 208 13.84 15.44 -15.64
CA PHE A 208 13.86 14.89 -14.29
C PHE A 208 13.82 13.36 -14.27
N GLN A 209 13.87 12.70 -15.44
CA GLN A 209 13.73 11.25 -15.55
C GLN A 209 14.91 10.51 -14.95
N ASP A 210 16.11 11.08 -15.06
CA ASP A 210 17.35 10.48 -14.53
C ASP A 210 17.50 10.62 -13.00
N LEU A 211 16.64 11.40 -12.35
CA LEU A 211 16.70 11.58 -10.91
C LEU A 211 16.17 10.35 -10.18
N ASN A 212 16.77 10.02 -9.04
CA ASN A 212 16.15 9.05 -8.13
C ASN A 212 15.10 9.71 -7.24
N TYR A 213 14.29 8.88 -6.56
CA TYR A 213 13.24 9.34 -5.66
C TYR A 213 13.74 10.36 -4.62
N THR A 214 14.90 10.10 -4.01
CA THR A 214 15.49 10.98 -2.99
C THR A 214 15.90 12.33 -3.56
N GLU A 215 16.44 12.37 -4.77
CA GLU A 215 16.80 13.60 -5.47
C GLU A 215 15.56 14.42 -5.84
N ARG A 216 14.50 13.78 -6.34
CA ARG A 216 13.21 14.43 -6.62
C ARG A 216 12.56 14.99 -5.37
N LEU A 217 12.57 14.22 -4.28
CA LEU A 217 12.07 14.68 -2.97
C LEU A 217 12.83 15.91 -2.48
N ILE A 218 14.17 15.88 -2.53
CA ILE A 218 14.99 17.02 -2.14
C ILE A 218 14.72 18.22 -3.05
N LEU A 219 14.48 18.01 -4.35
CA LEU A 219 14.18 19.07 -5.31
C LEU A 219 12.84 19.75 -4.98
N VAL A 220 11.76 18.98 -4.77
CA VAL A 220 10.45 19.51 -4.36
C VAL A 220 10.58 20.25 -3.03
N LYS A 221 11.17 19.62 -2.01
CA LYS A 221 11.25 20.21 -0.67
C LYS A 221 12.13 21.46 -0.60
N ALA A 222 13.19 21.53 -1.40
CA ALA A 222 14.09 22.68 -1.39
C ALA A 222 13.58 23.84 -2.25
N PHE A 223 12.96 23.57 -3.40
CA PHE A 223 12.64 24.61 -4.39
C PHE A 223 11.15 24.93 -4.49
N LEU A 224 10.25 23.97 -4.23
CA LEU A 224 8.81 24.22 -4.19
C LEU A 224 8.38 24.66 -2.78
N ASP A 225 8.71 23.87 -1.76
CA ASP A 225 8.32 24.14 -0.37
C ASP A 225 9.22 25.16 0.36
N GLN A 226 10.36 25.53 -0.25
CA GLN A 226 11.39 26.42 0.33
C GLN A 226 11.93 25.98 1.70
N LYS A 227 11.99 24.68 1.99
CA LYS A 227 12.53 24.17 3.27
C LYS A 227 14.06 24.26 3.32
N SER A 228 14.58 24.47 4.53
CA SER A 228 16.01 24.46 4.80
C SER A 228 16.59 23.03 4.79
N ASP A 229 17.91 22.93 4.56
CA ASP A 229 18.60 21.63 4.54
C ASP A 229 18.46 20.84 5.86
N LYS A 230 18.25 21.54 6.99
CA LYS A 230 18.02 20.94 8.30
C LYS A 230 16.60 20.36 8.42
N GLU A 231 15.60 21.06 7.89
CA GLU A 231 14.21 20.58 7.89
C GLU A 231 14.04 19.38 6.96
N ILE A 232 14.66 19.43 5.78
CA ILE A 232 14.66 18.30 4.83
C ILE A 232 15.37 17.08 5.44
N ALA A 233 16.47 17.29 6.16
CA ALA A 233 17.16 16.22 6.90
C ALA A 233 16.28 15.54 7.94
N GLN A 234 15.47 16.32 8.68
CA GLN A 234 14.51 15.76 9.65
C GLN A 234 13.42 14.93 8.97
N LEU A 235 12.93 15.35 7.79
CA LEU A 235 11.90 14.64 7.04
C LEU A 235 12.42 13.35 6.38
N THR A 236 13.66 13.36 5.90
CA THR A 236 14.24 12.26 5.10
C THR A 236 15.08 11.29 5.93
N GLY A 237 15.41 11.63 7.18
CA GLY A 237 16.37 10.89 8.00
C GLY A 237 17.82 11.02 7.53
N LEU A 238 18.10 11.83 6.50
CA LEU A 238 19.45 12.08 6.01
C LEU A 238 20.18 13.11 6.89
N HIS A 239 21.51 13.05 6.92
CA HIS A 239 22.29 14.11 7.53
C HIS A 239 22.20 15.41 6.69
N HIS A 240 22.02 16.58 7.33
CA HIS A 240 21.86 17.87 6.63
C HIS A 240 22.96 18.20 5.61
N ARG A 241 24.22 17.80 5.87
CA ARG A 241 25.31 17.94 4.89
C ARG A 241 25.12 17.07 3.64
N SER A 242 24.50 15.90 3.78
CA SER A 242 24.18 15.02 2.66
C SER A 242 23.09 15.64 1.79
N VAL A 243 22.06 16.23 2.41
CA VAL A 243 21.02 17.00 1.70
C VAL A 243 21.64 18.16 0.93
N TYR A 244 22.50 18.96 1.58
CA TYR A 244 23.22 20.06 0.93
C TYR A 244 24.03 19.58 -0.29
N ARG A 245 24.78 18.48 -0.15
CA ARG A 245 25.60 17.92 -1.24
C ARG A 245 24.75 17.45 -2.42
N ILE A 246 23.63 16.76 -2.15
CA ILE A 246 22.71 16.29 -3.19
C ILE A 246 22.10 17.49 -3.90
N LYS A 247 21.58 18.48 -3.15
CA LYS A 247 21.01 19.71 -3.68
C LYS A 247 22.01 20.46 -4.56
N LYS A 248 23.25 20.64 -4.09
CA LYS A 248 24.32 21.31 -4.85
C LYS A 248 24.62 20.59 -6.16
N ARG A 249 24.77 19.26 -6.14
CA ARG A 249 25.00 18.47 -7.34
C ARG A 249 23.86 18.59 -8.35
N LEU A 250 22.60 18.58 -7.89
CA LEU A 250 21.44 18.78 -8.78
C LEU A 250 21.48 20.16 -9.44
N VAL A 251 21.77 21.21 -8.67
CA VAL A 251 21.91 22.56 -9.21
C VAL A 251 23.03 22.64 -10.25
N ASP A 252 24.20 22.06 -9.95
CA ASP A 252 25.34 22.07 -10.86
C ASP A 252 25.04 21.28 -12.15
N TYR A 253 24.37 20.13 -12.04
CA TYR A 253 23.90 19.33 -13.18
C TYR A 253 22.97 20.12 -14.11
N TYR A 254 21.95 20.79 -13.56
CA TYR A 254 21.02 21.58 -14.38
C TYR A 254 21.67 22.84 -14.96
N LYS A 255 22.64 23.44 -14.27
CA LYS A 255 23.46 24.53 -14.83
C LYS A 255 24.31 24.08 -16.01
N GLU A 256 24.89 22.89 -15.95
CA GLU A 256 25.62 22.31 -17.08
C GLU A 256 24.72 22.00 -18.27
N LEU A 257 23.54 21.42 -18.03
CA LEU A 257 22.54 21.17 -19.08
C LEU A 257 22.09 22.47 -19.75
N TRP A 258 21.94 23.54 -18.96
CA TRP A 258 21.69 24.87 -19.48
C TRP A 258 22.87 25.41 -20.32
N ALA A 259 24.09 25.32 -19.82
CA ALA A 259 25.28 25.78 -20.54
C ALA A 259 25.49 25.04 -21.88
N LYS A 260 25.07 23.77 -21.96
CA LYS A 260 25.08 22.94 -23.18
C LYS A 260 23.89 23.21 -24.12
N GLY A 261 22.97 24.09 -23.75
CA GLY A 261 21.80 24.45 -24.55
C GLY A 261 20.68 23.40 -24.56
N ALA A 262 20.76 22.38 -23.71
CA ALA A 262 19.76 21.32 -23.60
C ALA A 262 18.48 21.79 -22.87
N ILE A 263 18.57 22.90 -22.13
CA ILE A 263 17.44 23.54 -21.46
C ILE A 263 17.36 25.00 -21.91
N LYS A 264 16.25 25.40 -22.52
CA LYS A 264 15.95 26.81 -22.84
C LYS A 264 14.95 27.34 -21.82
N TRP A 265 15.26 28.47 -21.20
CA TRP A 265 14.31 29.18 -20.35
C TRP A 265 13.17 29.73 -21.20
N ILE A 266 11.93 29.47 -20.79
CA ILE A 266 10.81 30.35 -21.12
C ILE A 266 10.85 31.46 -20.06
N ARG A 267 10.96 32.71 -20.50
CA ARG A 267 10.83 33.89 -19.64
C ARG A 267 9.40 34.09 -19.21
#